data_AF-A0A849Q8J8-F1
#
_entry.id   AF-A0A849Q8J8-F1
#
_cell.length_a   1.000
_cell.length_b   1.000
_cell.length_c   1.000
_cell.angle_alpha   90.00
_cell.angle_beta   90.00
_cell.angle_gamma   90.00
#
_symmetry.space_group_name_H-M   'P 1'
#
loop_
_entity.id
_entity.type
_entity.pdbx_description
1 polymer ?
#
loop_
_entity_poly.entity_id
_entity_poly.type
_entity_poly.pdbx_seq_one_letter_code
_entity_poly.pdbx_strand_id
1 'polypeptide(L)'
;VVTIRAFDDVTNEAIITLTVVLDTVPPPIDIDHRWWGTNQDNIYINGTTEATIDTIWVNDVREVVYQGVFSIFVTLVEGDNLVMLRIEDEAGNVNETEMTIVRDTAKPSMKIDAPERVTIHSATLEIECDPDVVYITVQGERHLALNGSQRIIVDLEKGENRILIEMTDVNGNYASKVVTVTYVDVWDYFLAMIVIVVIGCGLLGYLVYRKRNQDRA
;
A
#
# COMPACT_ATOMS: atom_id res chain seq x y z
N VAL A 1 -47.24 -3.63 -32.20
CA VAL A 1 -47.48 -4.18 -33.55
C VAL A 1 -48.34 -3.19 -34.31
N VAL A 2 -47.85 -2.71 -35.44
CA VAL A 2 -48.58 -1.83 -36.36
C VAL A 2 -49.09 -2.70 -37.49
N THR A 3 -50.40 -2.67 -37.73
CA THR A 3 -51.02 -3.41 -38.83
C THR A 3 -51.33 -2.44 -39.96
N ILE A 4 -50.70 -2.67 -41.11
CA ILE A 4 -50.94 -1.92 -42.34
C ILE A 4 -51.89 -2.74 -43.20
N ARG A 5 -53.00 -2.11 -43.60
CA ARG A 5 -54.01 -2.71 -44.48
C ARG A 5 -54.06 -1.88 -45.76
N ALA A 6 -53.95 -2.55 -46.90
CA ALA A 6 -54.16 -1.95 -48.22
C ALA A 6 -55.36 -2.62 -48.88
N PHE A 7 -56.22 -1.83 -49.51
CA PHE A 7 -57.38 -2.29 -50.26
C PHE A 7 -57.21 -1.93 -51.74
N ASP A 8 -57.62 -2.80 -52.65
CA ASP A 8 -57.81 -2.43 -54.06
C ASP A 8 -59.26 -1.95 -54.34
N ASP A 9 -59.49 -1.43 -55.54
CA ASP A 9 -60.80 -0.90 -55.98
C ASP A 9 -61.91 -1.97 -56.03
N VAL A 10 -61.53 -3.25 -55.92
CA VAL A 10 -62.43 -4.42 -55.91
C VAL A 10 -62.48 -5.07 -54.51
N THR A 11 -62.05 -4.34 -53.48
CA THR A 11 -62.11 -4.70 -52.04
C THR A 11 -61.21 -5.86 -51.59
N ASN A 12 -60.21 -6.26 -52.37
CA ASN A 12 -59.20 -7.21 -51.90
C ASN A 12 -58.31 -6.55 -50.85
N GLU A 13 -58.05 -7.23 -49.72
CA GLU A 13 -57.24 -6.72 -48.61
C GLU A 13 -55.85 -7.39 -48.59
N ALA A 14 -54.79 -6.57 -48.54
CA ALA A 14 -53.46 -7.00 -48.18
C ALA A 14 -53.13 -6.51 -46.77
N ILE A 15 -52.70 -7.43 -45.90
CA ILE A 15 -52.32 -7.12 -44.52
C ILE A 15 -50.83 -7.37 -44.35
N ILE A 16 -50.13 -6.36 -43.84
CA ILE A 16 -48.75 -6.46 -43.40
C ILE A 16 -48.71 -6.07 -41.92
N THR A 17 -48.03 -6.86 -41.10
CA THR A 17 -47.77 -6.55 -39.70
C THR A 17 -46.31 -6.14 -39.53
N LEU A 18 -46.10 -5.00 -38.86
CA LEU A 18 -44.80 -4.52 -38.43
C LEU A 18 -44.73 -4.59 -36.90
N THR A 19 -43.74 -5.29 -36.37
CA THR A 19 -43.46 -5.27 -34.93
C THR A 19 -42.49 -4.13 -34.65
N VAL A 20 -42.90 -3.20 -33.79
CA VAL A 20 -42.05 -2.15 -33.24
C VAL A 20 -41.89 -2.44 -31.77
N VAL A 21 -40.64 -2.53 -31.30
CA VAL A 21 -40.29 -2.65 -29.89
C VAL A 21 -39.75 -1.29 -29.46
N LEU A 22 -40.32 -0.73 -28.40
CA LEU A 22 -39.78 0.46 -27.76
C LEU A 22 -38.83 -0.02 -26.67
N ASP A 23 -37.56 0.32 -26.81
CA ASP A 23 -36.57 0.18 -25.75
C ASP A 23 -36.21 1.57 -25.22
N THR A 24 -36.16 1.69 -23.90
CA THR A 24 -35.84 2.93 -23.18
C THR A 24 -34.87 2.68 -22.03
N VAL A 25 -34.28 1.48 -21.94
CA VAL A 25 -33.45 1.08 -20.80
C VAL A 25 -31.99 1.13 -21.23
N PRO A 26 -31.18 2.03 -20.66
CA PRO A 26 -29.75 2.04 -20.92
C PRO A 26 -29.09 0.72 -20.49
N PRO A 27 -28.10 0.23 -21.25
CA PRO A 27 -27.34 -0.94 -20.84
C PRO A 27 -26.54 -0.66 -19.55
N PRO A 28 -26.36 -1.64 -18.65
CA PRO A 28 -25.61 -1.45 -17.42
C PRO A 28 -24.09 -1.40 -17.67
N ILE A 29 -23.35 -0.66 -16.85
CA ILE A 29 -21.89 -0.76 -16.73
C ILE A 29 -21.60 -1.31 -15.33
N ASP A 30 -21.03 -2.51 -15.25
CA ASP A 30 -20.57 -3.10 -13.99
C ASP A 30 -19.04 -3.25 -14.01
N ILE A 31 -18.35 -2.74 -13.00
CA ILE A 31 -16.88 -2.70 -12.96
C ILE A 31 -16.41 -3.58 -11.81
N ASP A 32 -15.50 -4.52 -12.10
CA ASP A 32 -15.05 -5.56 -11.15
C ASP A 32 -14.37 -5.00 -9.89
N HIS A 33 -13.80 -3.79 -9.98
CA HIS A 33 -13.06 -3.16 -8.88
C HIS A 33 -13.10 -1.63 -8.97
N ARG A 34 -13.20 -0.95 -7.81
CA ARG A 34 -13.00 0.51 -7.70
C ARG A 34 -11.58 0.82 -7.23
N TRP A 35 -10.70 1.16 -8.18
CA TRP A 35 -9.38 1.68 -7.85
C TRP A 35 -9.56 3.11 -7.38
N TRP A 36 -9.31 3.36 -6.11
CA TRP A 36 -9.23 4.71 -5.58
C TRP A 36 -7.79 5.23 -5.62
N GLY A 37 -6.79 4.34 -5.80
CA GLY A 37 -5.41 4.74 -6.03
C GLY A 37 -4.48 3.58 -6.45
N THR A 38 -3.36 3.92 -7.09
CA THR A 38 -2.26 3.02 -7.46
C THR A 38 -0.95 3.77 -7.56
N ASN A 39 0.18 3.07 -7.56
CA ASN A 39 1.49 3.61 -7.94
C ASN A 39 1.98 3.17 -9.32
N GLN A 40 1.16 2.41 -10.04
CA GLN A 40 1.46 1.99 -11.41
C GLN A 40 1.18 3.14 -12.39
N ASP A 41 1.87 3.16 -13.52
CA ASP A 41 1.63 4.11 -14.61
C ASP A 41 0.48 3.69 -15.52
N ASN A 42 -0.11 2.53 -15.29
CA ASN A 42 -1.25 2.02 -16.02
C ASN A 42 -2.08 1.05 -15.19
N ILE A 43 -3.33 0.86 -15.60
CA ILE A 43 -4.25 -0.14 -15.07
C ILE A 43 -5.07 -0.77 -16.19
N TYR A 44 -5.74 -1.88 -15.84
CA TYR A 44 -6.80 -2.47 -16.66
C TYR A 44 -8.14 -2.29 -15.97
N ILE A 45 -9.07 -1.58 -16.61
CA ILE A 45 -10.47 -1.47 -16.19
C ILE A 45 -11.23 -2.68 -16.73
N ASN A 46 -11.49 -3.64 -15.86
CA ASN A 46 -12.27 -4.84 -16.18
C ASN A 46 -13.71 -4.67 -15.72
N GLY A 47 -14.64 -5.18 -16.51
CA GLY A 47 -16.03 -5.16 -16.17
C GLY A 47 -16.92 -5.85 -17.18
N THR A 48 -18.22 -5.72 -16.95
CA THR A 48 -19.26 -6.32 -17.76
C THR A 48 -20.37 -5.33 -18.11
N THR A 49 -21.07 -5.66 -19.18
CA THR A 49 -22.25 -4.95 -19.68
C THR A 49 -23.18 -5.96 -20.35
N GLU A 50 -24.19 -5.49 -21.07
CA GLU A 50 -25.07 -6.36 -21.85
C GLU A 50 -24.31 -7.07 -22.98
N ALA A 51 -24.63 -8.33 -23.23
CA ALA A 51 -23.95 -9.17 -24.23
C ALA A 51 -24.09 -8.68 -25.67
N THR A 52 -25.07 -7.82 -25.96
CA THR A 52 -25.33 -7.19 -27.25
C THR A 52 -24.43 -6.00 -27.52
N ILE A 53 -23.79 -5.44 -26.49
CA ILE A 53 -22.86 -4.32 -26.62
C ILE A 53 -21.51 -4.85 -27.10
N ASP A 54 -21.00 -4.26 -28.18
CA ASP A 54 -19.70 -4.57 -28.78
C ASP A 54 -18.66 -3.45 -28.62
N THR A 55 -19.08 -2.28 -28.14
CA THR A 55 -18.27 -1.06 -28.08
C THR A 55 -18.50 -0.32 -26.76
N ILE A 56 -17.41 0.16 -26.17
CA ILE A 56 -17.41 1.08 -25.04
C ILE A 56 -16.50 2.27 -25.36
N TRP A 57 -16.89 3.47 -24.95
CA TRP A 57 -16.09 4.67 -25.09
C TRP A 57 -15.39 5.00 -23.77
N VAL A 58 -14.11 5.32 -23.84
CA VAL A 58 -13.23 5.61 -22.71
C VAL A 58 -12.54 6.94 -23.02
N ASN A 59 -12.95 8.02 -22.36
CA ASN A 59 -12.45 9.38 -22.67
C ASN A 59 -12.47 9.67 -24.19
N ASP A 60 -13.61 9.40 -24.83
CA ASP A 60 -13.86 9.53 -26.28
C ASP A 60 -13.14 8.53 -27.21
N VAL A 61 -12.32 7.62 -26.66
CA VAL A 61 -11.67 6.54 -27.43
C VAL A 61 -12.56 5.30 -27.43
N ARG A 62 -12.75 4.66 -28.59
CA ARG A 62 -13.52 3.42 -28.70
C ARG A 62 -12.67 2.20 -28.36
N GLU A 63 -13.21 1.37 -27.48
CA GLU A 63 -12.67 0.09 -27.04
C GLU A 63 -13.66 -1.03 -27.31
N VAL A 64 -13.15 -2.26 -27.40
CA VAL A 64 -13.94 -3.43 -27.77
C VAL A 64 -14.56 -4.08 -26.53
N VAL A 65 -15.84 -4.41 -26.64
CA VAL A 65 -16.55 -5.29 -25.71
C VAL A 65 -16.79 -6.62 -26.43
N TYR A 66 -16.48 -7.73 -25.76
CA TYR A 66 -16.70 -9.06 -26.32
C TYR A 66 -17.68 -9.83 -25.44
N GLN A 67 -18.86 -10.11 -25.99
CA GLN A 67 -19.93 -10.84 -25.30
C GLN A 67 -20.27 -10.24 -23.93
N GLY A 68 -20.35 -8.90 -23.86
CA GLY A 68 -20.64 -8.18 -22.63
C GLY A 68 -19.49 -8.12 -21.61
N VAL A 69 -18.27 -8.49 -22.00
CA VAL A 69 -17.07 -8.39 -21.15
C VAL A 69 -16.07 -7.42 -21.78
N PHE A 70 -15.48 -6.56 -20.97
CA PHE A 70 -14.44 -5.62 -21.41
C PHE A 70 -13.24 -5.61 -20.47
N SER A 71 -12.07 -5.28 -21.04
CA SER A 71 -10.82 -5.05 -20.33
C SER A 71 -10.09 -3.90 -21.03
N ILE A 72 -10.15 -2.72 -20.41
CA ILE A 72 -9.68 -1.47 -21.00
C ILE A 72 -8.34 -1.10 -20.39
N PHE A 73 -7.33 -0.89 -21.24
CA PHE A 73 -6.03 -0.38 -20.79
C PHE A 73 -6.07 1.15 -20.63
N VAL A 74 -5.71 1.65 -19.45
CA VAL A 74 -5.65 3.09 -19.18
C VAL A 74 -4.25 3.47 -18.69
N THR A 75 -3.61 4.41 -19.36
CA THR A 75 -2.37 5.05 -18.89
C THR A 75 -2.68 6.19 -17.93
N LEU A 76 -1.92 6.28 -16.85
CA LEU A 76 -2.11 7.23 -15.77
C LEU A 76 -0.95 8.23 -15.69
N VAL A 77 -1.26 9.50 -15.45
CA VAL A 77 -0.30 10.53 -15.04
C VAL A 77 -0.33 10.70 -13.53
N GLU A 78 0.73 11.25 -12.93
CA GLU A 78 0.76 11.51 -11.49
C GLU A 78 -0.41 12.42 -11.06
N GLY A 79 -1.05 12.08 -9.94
CA GLY A 79 -2.23 12.76 -9.42
C GLY A 79 -3.55 12.16 -9.91
N ASP A 80 -4.57 13.00 -10.01
CA ASP A 80 -5.94 12.59 -10.36
C ASP A 80 -6.06 12.31 -11.87
N ASN A 81 -6.54 11.11 -12.20
CA ASN A 81 -6.86 10.70 -13.56
C ASN A 81 -8.37 10.47 -13.69
N LEU A 82 -9.03 11.31 -14.48
CA LEU A 82 -10.45 11.18 -14.77
C LEU A 82 -10.67 10.19 -15.91
N VAL A 83 -11.52 9.20 -15.68
CA VAL A 83 -11.95 8.23 -16.69
C VAL A 83 -13.47 8.27 -16.80
N MET A 84 -13.94 8.60 -18.00
CA MET A 84 -15.34 8.55 -18.39
C MET A 84 -15.57 7.33 -19.27
N LEU A 85 -16.43 6.43 -18.80
CA LEU A 85 -16.95 5.31 -19.55
C LEU A 85 -18.33 5.67 -20.10
N ARG A 86 -18.57 5.37 -21.37
CA ARG A 86 -19.88 5.53 -22.01
C ARG A 86 -20.17 4.29 -22.84
N ILE A 87 -21.41 3.80 -22.77
CA ILE A 87 -21.93 2.75 -23.65
C ILE A 87 -23.28 3.18 -24.21
N GLU A 88 -23.62 2.65 -25.38
CA GLU A 88 -24.83 2.96 -26.12
C GLU A 88 -25.36 1.67 -26.76
N ASP A 89 -26.65 1.38 -26.60
CA ASP A 89 -27.30 0.24 -27.24
C ASP A 89 -27.77 0.54 -28.68
N GLU A 90 -28.32 -0.45 -29.37
CA GLU A 90 -28.85 -0.28 -30.73
C GLU A 90 -30.07 0.67 -30.81
N ALA A 91 -30.80 0.85 -29.71
CA ALA A 91 -31.94 1.76 -29.60
C ALA A 91 -31.51 3.20 -29.29
N GLY A 92 -30.21 3.44 -29.04
CA GLY A 92 -29.64 4.74 -28.70
C GLY A 92 -29.76 5.11 -27.22
N ASN A 93 -30.06 4.16 -26.33
CA ASN A 93 -30.04 4.41 -24.90
C ASN A 93 -28.58 4.42 -24.41
N VAL A 94 -28.24 5.42 -23.60
CA VAL A 94 -26.86 5.70 -23.18
C VAL A 94 -26.72 5.55 -21.69
N ASN A 95 -25.62 4.92 -21.25
CA ASN A 95 -25.17 4.93 -19.87
C ASN A 95 -23.75 5.48 -19.79
N GLU A 96 -23.51 6.36 -18.81
CA GLU A 96 -22.23 7.02 -18.57
C GLU A 96 -21.81 6.81 -17.12
N THR A 97 -20.54 6.52 -16.90
CA THR A 97 -19.94 6.34 -15.58
C THR A 97 -18.61 7.07 -15.52
N GLU A 98 -18.46 7.90 -14.50
CA GLU A 98 -17.24 8.66 -14.23
C GLU A 98 -16.53 8.07 -13.01
N MET A 99 -15.20 7.96 -13.10
CA MET A 99 -14.35 7.58 -11.97
C MET A 99 -13.03 8.34 -11.98
N THR A 100 -12.54 8.65 -10.79
CA THR A 100 -11.21 9.25 -10.58
C THR A 100 -10.27 8.20 -10.01
N ILE A 101 -9.13 8.01 -10.67
CA ILE A 101 -8.06 7.12 -10.23
C ILE A 101 -6.86 7.98 -9.85
N VAL A 102 -6.40 7.88 -8.61
CA VAL A 102 -5.22 8.62 -8.14
C VAL A 102 -3.97 7.79 -8.41
N ARG A 103 -3.06 8.31 -9.24
CA ARG A 103 -1.70 7.77 -9.32
C ARG A 103 -0.82 8.51 -8.33
N ASP A 104 -0.24 7.77 -7.40
CA ASP A 104 0.71 8.29 -6.43
C ASP A 104 1.99 7.47 -6.49
N THR A 105 3.10 8.10 -6.85
CA THR A 105 4.43 7.49 -6.89
C THR A 105 5.36 8.00 -5.78
N ALA A 106 4.86 8.86 -4.89
CA ALA A 106 5.64 9.39 -3.79
C ALA A 106 5.89 8.29 -2.76
N LYS A 107 7.15 8.15 -2.33
CA LYS A 107 7.46 7.24 -1.22
C LYS A 107 6.96 7.85 0.09
N PRO A 108 6.38 7.04 0.99
CA PRO A 108 5.95 7.55 2.27
C PRO A 108 7.15 8.07 3.06
N SER A 109 6.96 9.21 3.72
CA SER A 109 7.93 9.82 4.60
C SER A 109 7.99 9.06 5.92
N MET A 110 9.18 9.02 6.51
CA MET A 110 9.43 8.32 7.76
C MET A 110 10.47 9.07 8.58
N LYS A 111 10.11 9.39 9.82
CA LYS A 111 11.01 9.91 10.84
C LYS A 111 11.06 8.90 11.98
N ILE A 112 12.26 8.55 12.41
CA ILE A 112 12.48 7.62 13.51
C ILE A 112 13.36 8.32 14.53
N ASP A 113 12.88 8.37 15.77
CA ASP A 113 13.68 8.68 16.94
C ASP A 113 14.00 7.39 17.71
N ALA A 114 15.27 7.19 18.01
CA ALA A 114 15.78 6.00 18.65
C ALA A 114 17.08 6.30 19.41
N PRO A 115 17.32 5.65 20.56
CA PRO A 115 18.57 5.82 21.29
C PRO A 115 19.75 5.21 20.52
N GLU A 116 20.88 5.91 20.43
CA GLU A 116 22.10 5.34 19.83
C GLU A 116 22.68 4.19 20.66
N ARG A 117 22.56 4.28 21.99
CA ARG A 117 23.04 3.25 22.93
C ARG A 117 22.09 3.10 24.11
N VAL A 118 21.96 1.87 24.60
CA VAL A 118 21.19 1.51 25.79
C VAL A 118 21.96 0.53 26.66
N THR A 119 21.59 0.43 27.93
CA THR A 119 22.19 -0.50 28.91
C THR A 119 21.26 -1.64 29.34
N ILE A 120 20.08 -1.71 28.72
CA ILE A 120 19.08 -2.76 28.90
C ILE A 120 18.87 -3.46 27.55
N HIS A 121 18.36 -4.69 27.57
CA HIS A 121 18.20 -5.54 26.37
C HIS A 121 17.00 -5.14 25.48
N SER A 122 16.59 -3.88 25.50
CA SER A 122 15.50 -3.36 24.69
C SER A 122 15.67 -1.87 24.38
N ALA A 123 15.05 -1.41 23.30
CA ALA A 123 14.94 0.00 22.95
C ALA A 123 13.53 0.35 22.50
N THR A 124 13.12 1.58 22.80
CA THR A 124 11.88 2.16 22.29
C THR A 124 12.20 2.98 21.05
N LEU A 125 11.47 2.74 19.98
CA LEU A 125 11.49 3.49 18.73
C LEU A 125 10.23 4.35 18.67
N GLU A 126 10.39 5.64 18.41
CA GLU A 126 9.28 6.54 18.09
C GLU A 126 9.30 6.78 16.58
N ILE A 127 8.29 6.27 15.88
CA ILE A 127 8.18 6.33 14.43
C ILE A 127 7.05 7.28 14.07
N GLU A 128 7.32 8.25 13.21
CA GLU A 128 6.34 9.11 12.55
C GLU A 128 6.37 8.80 11.05
N CYS A 129 5.20 8.71 10.43
CA CYS A 129 5.04 8.41 9.01
C CYS A 129 3.84 9.14 8.40
N ASP A 130 3.74 9.09 7.09
CA ASP A 130 2.61 9.68 6.39
C ASP A 130 1.26 9.03 6.78
N PRO A 131 0.15 9.79 6.73
CA PRO A 131 -1.18 9.30 7.14
C PRO A 131 -1.75 8.17 6.28
N ASP A 132 -1.25 8.02 5.07
CA ASP A 132 -1.59 6.95 4.12
C ASP A 132 -0.84 5.65 4.41
N VAL A 133 0.08 5.62 5.37
CA VAL A 133 0.69 4.39 5.86
C VAL A 133 -0.26 3.75 6.87
N VAL A 134 -0.73 2.54 6.57
CA VAL A 134 -1.63 1.79 7.47
C VAL A 134 -0.84 0.88 8.42
N TYR A 135 0.30 0.36 7.95
CA TYR A 135 1.11 -0.59 8.71
C TYR A 135 2.60 -0.30 8.59
N ILE A 136 3.30 -0.47 9.71
CA ILE A 136 4.77 -0.40 9.81
C ILE A 136 5.27 -1.79 10.19
N THR A 137 6.27 -2.27 9.49
CA THR A 137 6.94 -3.53 9.81
C THR A 137 8.28 -3.23 10.48
N VAL A 138 8.51 -3.75 11.69
CA VAL A 138 9.78 -3.63 12.42
C VAL A 138 10.33 -5.03 12.66
N GLN A 139 11.53 -5.31 12.15
CA GLN A 139 12.15 -6.65 12.21
C GLN A 139 11.24 -7.79 11.70
N GLY A 140 10.38 -7.50 10.73
CA GLY A 140 9.42 -8.47 10.19
C GLY A 140 8.10 -8.58 10.96
N GLU A 141 7.95 -7.91 12.10
CA GLU A 141 6.69 -7.82 12.85
C GLU A 141 5.86 -6.61 12.39
N ARG A 142 4.57 -6.82 12.13
CA ARG A 142 3.66 -5.79 11.62
C ARG A 142 2.93 -5.07 12.75
N HIS A 143 2.99 -3.75 12.74
CA HIS A 143 2.32 -2.86 13.68
C HIS A 143 1.38 -1.90 12.93
N LEU A 144 0.26 -1.54 13.55
CA LEU A 144 -0.64 -0.51 13.01
C LEU A 144 -0.02 0.87 13.19
N ALA A 145 -0.07 1.71 12.16
CA ALA A 145 0.35 3.11 12.22
C ALA A 145 -0.83 3.97 12.69
N LEU A 146 -0.95 4.21 14.00
CA LEU A 146 -2.06 4.98 14.56
C LEU A 146 -1.84 6.49 14.29
N ASN A 147 -2.63 7.09 13.39
CA ASN A 147 -2.54 8.51 13.04
C ASN A 147 -1.13 8.97 12.62
N GLY A 148 -0.38 8.13 11.89
CA GLY A 148 0.96 8.48 11.43
C GLY A 148 2.03 8.52 12.52
N SER A 149 1.77 7.97 13.72
CA SER A 149 2.80 7.82 14.76
C SER A 149 2.65 6.51 15.53
N GLN A 150 3.77 5.89 15.88
CA GLN A 150 3.78 4.65 16.66
C GLN A 150 5.00 4.58 17.58
N ARG A 151 4.78 4.01 18.78
CA ARG A 151 5.85 3.62 19.70
C ARG A 151 6.02 2.11 19.69
N ILE A 152 7.21 1.64 19.35
CA ILE A 152 7.52 0.21 19.21
C ILE A 152 8.69 -0.12 20.10
N ILE A 153 8.58 -1.19 20.89
CA ILE A 153 9.67 -1.70 21.72
C ILE A 153 10.28 -2.87 20.97
N VAL A 154 11.61 -2.84 20.82
CA VAL A 154 12.38 -3.93 20.21
C VAL A 154 13.32 -4.53 21.23
N ASP A 155 13.45 -5.85 21.20
CA ASP A 155 14.48 -6.57 21.95
C ASP A 155 15.83 -6.45 21.24
N LEU A 156 16.91 -6.41 22.03
CA LEU A 156 18.27 -6.20 21.54
C LEU A 156 19.19 -7.33 22.00
N GLU A 157 20.06 -7.75 21.09
CA GLU A 157 21.22 -8.56 21.41
C GLU A 157 22.38 -7.67 21.87
N LYS A 158 23.31 -8.25 22.63
CA LYS A 158 24.49 -7.53 23.10
C LYS A 158 25.33 -7.05 21.90
N GLY A 159 25.72 -5.77 21.92
CA GLY A 159 26.49 -5.15 20.85
C GLY A 159 25.61 -4.33 19.90
N GLU A 160 26.02 -4.26 18.64
CA GLU A 160 25.35 -3.45 17.62
C GLU A 160 24.13 -4.19 17.05
N ASN A 161 22.95 -3.57 17.15
CA ASN A 161 21.71 -4.10 16.58
C ASN A 161 21.29 -3.25 15.39
N ARG A 162 21.09 -3.89 14.24
CA ARG A 162 20.59 -3.25 13.02
C ARG A 162 19.10 -3.57 12.87
N ILE A 163 18.26 -2.59 13.18
CA ILE A 163 16.81 -2.73 13.15
C ILE A 163 16.32 -2.24 11.79
N LEU A 164 15.68 -3.12 11.03
CA LEU A 164 15.02 -2.77 9.76
C LEU A 164 13.58 -2.34 10.05
N ILE A 165 13.21 -1.16 9.55
CA ILE A 165 11.86 -0.63 9.55
C ILE A 165 11.42 -0.49 8.09
N GLU A 166 10.21 -0.98 7.79
CA GLU A 166 9.61 -0.96 6.46
C GLU A 166 8.16 -0.46 6.56
N MET A 167 7.69 0.21 5.52
CA MET A 167 6.29 0.63 5.42
C MET A 167 5.86 0.67 3.96
N THR A 168 4.56 0.47 3.77
CA THR A 168 3.90 0.65 2.49
C THR A 168 2.68 1.53 2.71
N ASP A 169 2.51 2.54 1.86
CA ASP A 169 1.29 3.34 1.87
C ASP A 169 0.10 2.56 1.29
N VAL A 170 -1.06 3.20 1.23
CA VAL A 170 -2.27 2.63 0.63
C VAL A 170 -2.22 2.43 -0.89
N ASN A 171 -1.39 3.20 -1.59
CA ASN A 171 -1.25 3.15 -3.05
C ASN A 171 -0.19 2.11 -3.50
N GLY A 172 0.55 1.54 -2.55
CA GLY A 172 1.59 0.53 -2.77
C GLY A 172 3.02 1.08 -2.79
N ASN A 173 3.25 2.37 -2.49
CA ASN A 173 4.60 2.92 -2.41
C ASN A 173 5.30 2.45 -1.15
N TYR A 174 6.60 2.15 -1.28
CA TYR A 174 7.39 1.49 -0.23
C TYR A 174 8.57 2.36 0.20
N ALA A 175 8.79 2.41 1.52
CA ALA A 175 9.98 2.99 2.13
C ALA A 175 10.54 2.07 3.21
N SER A 176 11.88 2.09 3.37
CA SER A 176 12.55 1.39 4.46
C SER A 176 13.75 2.16 4.98
N LYS A 177 14.06 1.90 6.25
CA LYS A 177 15.17 2.53 6.97
C LYS A 177 15.77 1.56 7.96
N VAL A 178 17.10 1.59 8.07
CA VAL A 178 17.83 0.83 9.09
C VAL A 178 18.28 1.79 10.19
N VAL A 179 17.94 1.46 11.43
CA VAL A 179 18.40 2.16 12.64
C VAL A 179 19.36 1.27 13.40
N THR A 180 20.42 1.85 13.91
CA THR A 180 21.45 1.13 14.66
C THR A 180 21.38 1.50 16.13
N VAL A 181 21.22 0.51 17.00
CA VAL A 181 21.18 0.68 18.46
C VAL A 181 22.22 -0.22 19.09
N THR A 182 23.12 0.33 19.91
CA THR A 182 24.11 -0.48 20.62
C THR A 182 23.63 -0.81 22.04
N TYR A 183 23.39 -2.08 22.32
CA TYR A 183 23.18 -2.55 23.69
C TYR A 183 24.53 -2.86 24.34
N VAL A 184 24.85 -2.11 25.40
CA VAL A 184 26.05 -2.28 26.20
C VAL A 184 25.69 -2.90 27.55
N ASP A 185 26.14 -4.13 27.80
CA ASP A 185 25.99 -4.77 29.10
C ASP A 185 26.97 -4.15 30.12
N VAL A 186 26.43 -3.41 31.08
CA VAL A 186 27.23 -2.75 32.13
C VAL A 186 27.93 -3.73 33.06
N TRP A 187 27.50 -4.99 33.11
CA TRP A 187 28.18 -6.03 33.88
C TRP A 187 29.57 -6.35 33.34
N ASP A 188 29.83 -6.13 32.04
CA ASP A 188 31.17 -6.27 31.46
C ASP A 188 32.17 -5.31 32.10
N TYR A 189 31.75 -4.06 32.32
CA TYR A 189 32.60 -3.02 32.92
C TYR A 189 32.73 -3.20 34.42
N PHE A 190 31.66 -3.60 35.10
CA PHE A 190 31.70 -3.88 36.54
C PHE A 190 32.66 -5.02 36.87
N LEU A 191 32.63 -6.12 36.11
CA LEU A 191 33.55 -7.24 36.32
C LEU A 191 35.00 -6.82 36.06
N ALA A 192 35.25 -6.05 34.99
CA ALA A 192 36.58 -5.53 34.69
C ALA A 192 37.11 -4.62 35.82
N MET A 193 36.27 -3.73 36.38
CA MET A 193 36.65 -2.90 37.52
C MET A 193 36.96 -3.72 38.77
N ILE A 194 36.15 -4.73 39.09
CA ILE A 194 36.41 -5.62 40.24
C ILE A 194 37.76 -6.33 40.06
N VAL A 195 38.04 -6.87 38.87
CA VAL A 195 39.32 -7.53 38.58
C VAL A 195 40.50 -6.57 38.74
N ILE A 196 40.39 -5.34 38.22
CA ILE A 196 41.45 -4.32 38.36
C ILE A 196 41.68 -3.98 39.84
N VAL A 197 40.61 -3.78 40.63
CA VAL A 197 40.71 -3.49 42.07
C VAL A 197 41.34 -4.66 42.82
N VAL A 198 40.95 -5.89 42.53
CA VAL A 198 41.52 -7.09 43.17
C VAL A 198 43.01 -7.24 42.85
N ILE A 199 43.40 -7.07 41.58
CA ILE A 199 44.81 -7.10 41.16
C ILE A 199 45.58 -5.97 41.85
N GLY A 200 45.04 -4.74 41.85
CA GLY A 200 45.66 -3.58 42.49
C GLY A 200 45.87 -3.79 43.98
N CYS A 201 44.85 -4.24 44.70
CA CYS A 201 44.94 -4.56 46.14
C CYS A 201 45.94 -5.70 46.41
N GLY A 202 45.95 -6.74 45.58
CA GLY A 202 46.91 -7.85 45.69
C GLY A 202 48.36 -7.39 45.49
N LEU A 203 48.60 -6.54 44.48
CA LEU A 203 49.92 -6.00 44.16
C LEU A 203 50.40 -5.05 45.27
N LEU A 204 49.52 -4.20 45.79
CA LEU A 204 49.81 -3.30 46.90
C LEU A 204 50.10 -4.08 48.19
N GLY A 205 49.32 -5.11 48.49
CA GLY A 205 49.59 -6.04 49.60
C GLY A 205 50.93 -6.74 49.47
N TYR A 206 51.29 -7.20 48.26
CA TYR A 206 52.59 -7.81 47.97
C TYR A 206 53.75 -6.82 48.16
N LEU A 207 53.61 -5.57 47.71
CA LEU A 207 54.62 -4.53 47.91
C LEU A 207 54.83 -4.22 49.40
N VAL A 208 53.75 -4.12 50.17
CA VAL A 208 53.82 -3.93 51.63
C VAL A 208 54.52 -5.11 52.30
N TYR A 209 54.18 -6.35 51.92
CA TYR A 209 54.82 -7.56 52.44
C TYR A 209 56.32 -7.60 52.13
N ARG A 210 56.70 -7.33 50.87
CA ARG A 210 58.10 -7.31 50.44
C ARG A 210 58.91 -6.25 51.18
N LYS A 211 58.39 -5.01 51.29
CA LYS A 211 59.05 -3.93 52.02
C LYS A 211 59.28 -4.32 53.49
N ARG A 212 58.27 -4.88 54.14
CA ARG A 212 58.36 -5.35 55.54
C ARG A 212 59.41 -6.45 55.73
N ASN A 213 59.63 -7.31 54.74
CA ASN A 213 60.67 -8.34 54.81
C ASN A 213 62.07 -7.78 54.52
N GLN A 214 62.21 -6.76 53.66
CA GLN A 214 63.48 -6.07 53.44
C GLN A 214 63.91 -5.27 54.68
N ASP A 215 62.96 -4.62 55.37
CA ASP A 215 63.23 -3.87 56.61
C ASP A 215 63.59 -4.78 57.81
N ARG A 216 63.44 -6.12 57.68
CA ARG A 216 63.69 -7.12 58.73
C ARG A 216 65.00 -7.91 58.55
N ALA A 217 65.69 -7.73 57.43
CA ALA A 217 66.98 -8.36 57.11
C ALA A 217 68.12 -7.37 57.34
#